data_AF-A0ABD1PB24-F1
#
_entry.id   AF-A0ABD1PB24-F1
#
_cell.length_a   1.000
_cell.length_b   1.000
_cell.length_c   1.000
_cell.angle_alpha   90.00
_cell.angle_beta   90.00
_cell.angle_gamma   90.00
#
_symmetry.space_group_name_H-M   'P 1'
#
loop_
_entity.id
_entity.type
_entity.pdbx_description
1 polymer ?
#
loop_
_entity_poly.entity_id
_entity_poly.type
_entity_poly.pdbx_seq_one_letter_code
_entity_poly.pdbx_strand_id
1 'polypeptide(L)'
;MSPLPAHLLVFHHSVFFRLFGGRFPGESTPNKNPQLRGSEIPNQLSNNEEHHRLDTDTLVAGALRCLSSSSPPTPKHTEKTSSKMSLTARATWLAAGAIINGVVPPDNTPDPSKVFRLNALLEWEVARDPLHQDIDLGKPCGVGPGMSFANTVKERLGVIGLVPCAIGGTSISKWEKGGILYENMIKRAKAAVEVGGGGEIKALLWYQGESDTYDLKEALMYKERLERLIDNVRADLNIPSLPILEVIIESSDGPLKDVIIKQQKALKMPNVVQVDSDGLELNKDKIHLNTDAEVKMGKLLADAYLNNFA
;
A
#
# COMPACT_ATOMS: atom_id res chain seq x y z
N MET A 1 26.36 -24.87 3.63
CA MET A 1 25.71 -23.69 2.99
C MET A 1 24.27 -24.06 2.72
N SER A 2 23.33 -23.12 2.86
CA SER A 2 21.97 -23.30 2.34
C SER A 2 22.00 -23.30 0.80
N PRO A 3 21.08 -23.98 0.11
CA PRO A 3 20.98 -23.85 -1.34
C PRO A 3 20.55 -22.42 -1.71
N LEU A 4 21.16 -21.86 -2.76
CA LEU A 4 20.68 -20.59 -3.34
C LEU A 4 19.43 -20.85 -4.19
N PRO A 5 18.49 -19.89 -4.30
CA PRO A 5 17.25 -20.07 -5.03
C PRO A 5 17.49 -20.11 -6.55
N ALA A 6 17.18 -21.27 -7.15
CA ALA A 6 17.28 -21.46 -8.60
C ALA A 6 16.14 -20.78 -9.37
N HIS A 7 15.01 -20.50 -8.71
CA HIS A 7 13.82 -19.92 -9.34
C HIS A 7 13.32 -18.71 -8.56
N LEU A 8 13.28 -17.57 -9.26
CA LEU A 8 13.05 -16.26 -8.69
C LEU A 8 11.68 -15.74 -9.12
N LEU A 9 10.92 -15.24 -8.16
CA LEU A 9 9.54 -14.82 -8.34
C LEU A 9 9.41 -13.39 -7.84
N VAL A 10 9.32 -12.45 -8.78
CA VAL A 10 9.17 -11.02 -8.46
C VAL A 10 7.72 -10.78 -8.06
N PHE A 11 7.54 -10.12 -6.93
CA PHE A 11 6.25 -10.11 -6.25
C PHE A 11 5.79 -8.68 -5.91
N HIS A 12 4.62 -8.32 -6.44
CA HIS A 12 3.94 -7.06 -6.18
C HIS A 12 2.51 -7.30 -5.68
N HIS A 13 2.19 -6.76 -4.49
CA HIS A 13 0.89 -6.80 -3.84
C HIS A 13 0.69 -5.54 -2.98
N SER A 14 -0.07 -4.56 -3.47
CA SER A 14 -0.13 -3.20 -2.90
C SER A 14 -1.53 -2.75 -2.47
N VAL A 15 -2.12 -3.40 -1.48
CA VAL A 15 -3.41 -2.99 -0.88
C VAL A 15 -3.18 -2.00 0.29
N PHE A 16 -4.10 -1.05 0.52
CA PHE A 16 -3.81 0.14 1.35
C PHE A 16 -5.00 0.72 2.14
N PHE A 17 -4.65 1.41 3.23
CA PHE A 17 -5.56 2.09 4.16
C PHE A 17 -5.56 3.62 3.96
N ARG A 18 -6.56 4.18 3.28
CA ARG A 18 -6.65 5.64 3.09
C ARG A 18 -7.08 6.36 4.37
N LEU A 19 -6.12 6.96 5.09
CA LEU A 19 -6.41 7.96 6.11
C LEU A 19 -6.97 9.23 5.46
N PHE A 20 -8.30 9.40 5.47
CA PHE A 20 -8.97 10.61 5.02
C PHE A 20 -8.68 11.80 5.96
N GLY A 21 -8.41 12.98 5.38
CA GLY A 21 -8.77 14.26 5.99
C GLY A 21 -7.77 14.94 6.95
N GLY A 22 -6.50 14.56 6.98
CA GLY A 22 -5.47 15.26 7.79
C GLY A 22 -4.91 16.52 7.10
N ARG A 23 -5.54 17.69 7.26
CA ARG A 23 -5.01 18.97 6.76
C ARG A 23 -3.83 19.43 7.62
N PHE A 24 -2.59 19.33 7.12
CA PHE A 24 -1.37 19.78 7.84
C PHE A 24 -1.46 21.25 8.27
N PRO A 25 -1.38 21.57 9.59
CA PRO A 25 -1.30 22.94 10.09
C PRO A 25 0.16 23.30 10.38
N GLY A 26 0.93 23.58 9.32
CA GLY A 26 2.34 23.96 9.41
C GLY A 26 2.56 25.48 9.43
N GLU A 27 2.37 26.10 10.60
CA GLU A 27 2.74 27.50 10.93
C GLU A 27 2.06 28.62 10.09
N SER A 28 1.73 29.81 10.62
CA SER A 28 2.17 30.47 11.86
C SER A 28 1.11 31.44 12.42
N THR A 29 0.94 31.49 13.75
CA THR A 29 0.54 32.72 14.46
C THR A 29 1.08 32.73 15.89
N PRO A 30 1.91 33.71 16.27
CA PRO A 30 2.19 34.03 17.66
C PRO A 30 1.65 35.42 18.04
N ASN A 31 0.54 35.49 18.78
CA ASN A 31 0.40 36.54 19.79
C ASN A 31 -0.44 36.05 20.98
N LYS A 32 -0.29 36.73 22.11
CA LYS A 32 -0.82 36.35 23.42
C LYS A 32 -1.94 37.28 23.90
N ASN A 33 -2.62 36.77 24.91
CA ASN A 33 -3.30 37.48 26.01
C ASN A 33 -4.74 38.00 25.82
N PRO A 34 -5.51 38.12 26.94
CA PRO A 34 -6.96 38.15 26.89
C PRO A 34 -7.61 39.37 27.57
N GLN A 35 -8.86 39.66 27.20
CA GLN A 35 -9.87 40.30 28.07
C GLN A 35 -11.18 39.53 27.85
N LEU A 36 -11.74 38.82 28.83
CA LEU A 36 -12.37 39.23 30.10
C LEU A 36 -13.87 39.52 29.97
N ARG A 37 -14.65 38.80 30.79
CA ARG A 37 -16.00 39.15 31.30
C ARG A 37 -17.14 39.10 30.27
N GLY A 38 -18.07 38.16 30.49
CA GLY A 38 -19.41 38.19 29.87
C GLY A 38 -20.46 38.81 30.81
N SER A 39 -21.62 39.18 30.25
CA SER A 39 -22.83 39.59 30.98
C SER A 39 -24.08 39.40 30.11
N GLU A 40 -25.25 39.42 30.76
CA GLU A 40 -26.49 38.75 30.32
C GLU A 40 -27.54 39.63 29.60
N ILE A 41 -28.02 39.14 28.44
CA ILE A 41 -29.40 39.24 27.88
C ILE A 41 -29.94 40.72 27.59
N PRO A 42 -31.25 41.04 27.35
CA PRO A 42 -31.66 41.61 26.04
C PRO A 42 -32.45 42.94 25.99
N ASN A 43 -32.48 43.58 24.81
CA ASN A 43 -33.64 44.21 24.10
C ASN A 43 -33.17 44.88 22.79
N GLN A 44 -33.83 44.78 21.63
CA GLN A 44 -35.11 45.36 21.15
C GLN A 44 -35.08 46.87 20.79
N LEU A 45 -35.62 47.21 19.60
CA LEU A 45 -35.83 48.56 19.02
C LEU A 45 -34.53 49.33 18.60
N SER A 46 -34.49 50.20 17.58
CA SER A 46 -35.47 50.62 16.54
C SER A 46 -34.77 51.15 15.25
N ASN A 47 -35.55 51.54 14.24
CA ASN A 47 -35.15 51.93 12.87
C ASN A 47 -34.39 53.28 12.73
N ASN A 48 -34.00 53.57 11.48
CA ASN A 48 -33.55 54.85 10.88
C ASN A 48 -32.06 55.22 11.17
N GLU A 49 -31.30 55.89 10.28
CA GLU A 49 -31.64 56.54 9.00
C GLU A 49 -30.44 56.63 8.00
N GLU A 50 -30.77 56.60 6.70
CA GLU A 50 -30.14 57.26 5.53
C GLU A 50 -28.69 57.07 4.98
N HIS A 51 -28.67 57.22 3.64
CA HIS A 51 -27.63 57.61 2.68
C HIS A 51 -26.12 57.64 3.04
N HIS A 52 -25.32 56.86 2.28
CA HIS A 52 -24.73 57.36 1.02
C HIS A 52 -24.22 56.24 0.08
N ARG A 53 -24.12 56.55 -1.23
CA ARG A 53 -23.34 55.76 -2.21
C ARG A 53 -21.96 56.36 -2.40
N LEU A 54 -20.94 55.51 -2.64
CA LEU A 54 -20.02 55.62 -3.79
C LEU A 54 -19.12 54.38 -3.88
N ASP A 55 -18.82 53.94 -5.10
CA ASP A 55 -17.94 52.81 -5.40
C ASP A 55 -16.45 53.23 -5.44
N THR A 56 -15.52 52.29 -5.23
CA THR A 56 -14.37 52.02 -6.15
C THR A 56 -13.49 50.86 -5.65
N ASP A 57 -12.85 50.16 -6.59
CA ASP A 57 -11.85 49.11 -6.36
C ASP A 57 -10.48 49.65 -5.88
N THR A 58 -9.59 48.75 -5.42
CA THR A 58 -8.19 48.58 -5.95
C THR A 58 -7.15 48.10 -4.90
N LEU A 59 -6.85 46.80 -4.94
CA LEU A 59 -5.52 46.13 -4.86
C LEU A 59 -4.51 46.29 -3.68
N VAL A 60 -3.83 45.15 -3.45
CA VAL A 60 -2.38 44.96 -3.15
C VAL A 60 -1.84 45.03 -1.69
N ALA A 61 -1.71 43.82 -1.12
CA ALA A 61 -0.51 43.16 -0.55
C ALA A 61 0.56 43.90 0.29
N GLY A 62 1.11 43.17 1.28
CA GLY A 62 2.37 43.46 1.97
C GLY A 62 2.62 42.46 3.13
N ALA A 63 3.85 41.98 3.32
CA ALA A 63 4.18 40.99 4.37
C ALA A 63 5.62 41.13 4.89
N LEU A 64 5.85 40.73 6.15
CA LEU A 64 7.08 40.28 6.87
C LEU A 64 6.82 40.45 8.40
N ARG A 65 7.45 39.81 9.39
CA ARG A 65 8.19 38.55 9.67
C ARG A 65 8.75 38.68 11.11
N CYS A 66 9.03 37.55 11.80
CA CYS A 66 9.88 37.42 13.02
C CYS A 66 9.33 38.10 14.32
N LEU A 67 9.85 37.98 15.56
CA LEU A 67 10.63 36.98 16.40
C LEU A 67 10.54 37.52 17.88
N SER A 68 10.89 36.87 19.01
CA SER A 68 11.33 35.49 19.39
C SER A 68 11.32 35.31 20.94
N SER A 69 11.15 34.08 21.43
CA SER A 69 11.45 33.61 22.83
C SER A 69 10.54 34.17 23.96
N SER A 70 10.49 33.63 25.20
CA SER A 70 11.20 32.52 25.87
C SER A 70 10.26 31.71 26.82
N SER A 71 10.78 30.76 27.62
CA SER A 71 10.05 29.66 28.30
C SER A 71 9.88 29.80 29.85
N PRO A 72 9.76 28.72 30.67
CA PRO A 72 8.52 28.24 31.30
C PRO A 72 8.47 28.41 32.85
N PRO A 73 7.44 27.91 33.57
CA PRO A 73 7.59 26.61 34.27
C PRO A 73 6.29 25.78 34.53
N THR A 74 6.46 24.63 35.18
CA THR A 74 5.43 23.70 35.74
C THR A 74 5.77 23.38 37.23
N PRO A 75 5.12 22.45 37.98
CA PRO A 75 3.80 21.79 37.88
C PRO A 75 2.96 21.92 39.19
N LYS A 76 1.80 21.22 39.30
CA LYS A 76 1.31 20.57 40.55
C LYS A 76 0.08 19.67 40.33
N HIS A 77 -0.16 18.79 41.30
CA HIS A 77 -1.28 17.84 41.43
C HIS A 77 -1.81 17.93 42.89
N THR A 78 -2.87 17.27 43.37
CA THR A 78 -3.67 16.08 42.96
C THR A 78 -5.20 16.41 43.06
N GLU A 79 -6.24 15.54 43.17
CA GLU A 79 -6.36 14.08 43.36
C GLU A 79 -7.72 13.47 42.87
N LYS A 80 -7.99 12.24 43.33
CA LYS A 80 -9.15 11.32 43.31
C LYS A 80 -10.49 11.93 43.78
N THR A 81 -11.69 11.37 43.60
CA THR A 81 -12.30 10.19 42.89
C THR A 81 -13.85 10.41 42.91
N SER A 82 -14.76 9.68 42.26
CA SER A 82 -14.76 8.28 41.77
C SER A 82 -15.81 8.05 40.68
N SER A 83 -15.53 7.17 39.70
CA SER A 83 -16.54 6.45 38.90
C SER A 83 -15.85 5.26 38.21
N LYS A 84 -16.24 4.03 38.53
CA LYS A 84 -15.72 2.82 37.87
C LYS A 84 -16.64 2.41 36.72
N MET A 85 -16.17 2.55 35.49
CA MET A 85 -16.66 1.79 34.33
C MET A 85 -15.45 1.43 33.44
N SER A 86 -15.52 0.29 32.76
CA SER A 86 -14.36 -0.47 32.25
C SER A 86 -13.36 0.30 31.35
N LEU A 87 -12.06 0.17 31.64
CA LEU A 87 -11.03 0.14 30.56
C LEU A 87 -11.16 -1.22 29.85
N THR A 88 -10.83 -1.41 28.56
CA THR A 88 -9.98 -0.61 27.68
C THR A 88 -10.49 -0.75 26.25
N ALA A 89 -10.52 0.33 25.46
CA ALA A 89 -10.92 0.25 24.06
C ALA A 89 -9.86 -0.48 23.21
N ARG A 90 -10.19 -1.68 22.70
CA ARG A 90 -9.36 -2.40 21.71
C ARG A 90 -9.53 -1.76 20.33
N ALA A 91 -8.48 -1.13 19.83
CA ALA A 91 -8.32 -0.80 18.42
C ALA A 91 -7.15 -1.61 17.85
N THR A 92 -7.45 -2.69 17.12
CA THR A 92 -6.46 -3.53 16.44
C THR A 92 -6.40 -3.10 14.98
N TRP A 93 -5.28 -2.52 14.57
CA TRP A 93 -5.00 -2.20 13.16
C TRP A 93 -4.79 -3.50 12.39
N LEU A 94 -5.45 -3.63 11.23
CA LEU A 94 -5.30 -4.76 10.34
C LEU A 94 -4.50 -4.31 9.12
N ALA A 95 -3.41 -5.02 8.82
CA ALA A 95 -2.79 -5.01 7.51
C ALA A 95 -3.56 -5.97 6.57
N ALA A 96 -3.18 -5.98 5.29
CA ALA A 96 -3.35 -7.17 4.45
C ALA A 96 -2.93 -8.43 5.24
N GLY A 97 -3.84 -9.40 5.38
CA GLY A 97 -3.65 -10.62 6.16
C GLY A 97 -3.01 -10.46 7.55
N ALA A 98 -3.69 -9.88 8.54
CA ALA A 98 -3.10 -9.68 9.87
C ALA A 98 -2.60 -10.98 10.53
N ILE A 99 -1.32 -11.01 10.96
CA ILE A 99 -0.73 -12.09 11.77
C ILE A 99 -1.22 -11.95 13.22
N ILE A 100 -2.38 -12.51 13.51
CA ILE A 100 -3.00 -12.43 14.85
C ILE A 100 -2.18 -13.29 15.83
N ASN A 101 -1.72 -12.68 16.93
CA ASN A 101 -0.97 -13.34 18.01
C ASN A 101 0.31 -14.08 17.57
N GLY A 102 0.90 -13.75 16.42
CA GLY A 102 2.07 -14.47 15.89
C GLY A 102 1.74 -15.81 15.21
N VAL A 103 0.45 -16.14 15.02
CA VAL A 103 0.02 -17.36 14.33
C VAL A 103 0.18 -17.18 12.82
N VAL A 104 1.14 -17.90 12.24
CA VAL A 104 1.31 -18.03 10.79
C VAL A 104 0.37 -19.15 10.30
N PRO A 105 -0.39 -18.96 9.21
CA PRO A 105 -1.20 -20.02 8.61
C PRO A 105 -0.36 -21.26 8.25
N PRO A 106 -0.88 -22.50 8.36
CA PRO A 106 -0.10 -23.70 8.04
C PRO A 106 0.49 -23.69 6.62
N ASP A 107 -0.26 -23.19 5.65
CA ASP A 107 0.17 -23.01 4.26
C ASP A 107 1.33 -22.01 4.07
N ASN A 108 1.56 -21.13 5.06
CA ASN A 108 2.60 -20.10 5.05
C ASN A 108 3.79 -20.48 5.95
N THR A 109 3.85 -21.73 6.43
CA THR A 109 4.94 -22.22 7.28
C THR A 109 6.30 -22.03 6.57
N PRO A 110 7.30 -21.36 7.20
CA PRO A 110 8.62 -21.17 6.63
C PRO A 110 9.36 -22.49 6.33
N ASP A 111 10.03 -22.56 5.19
CA ASP A 111 10.85 -23.71 4.79
C ASP A 111 12.32 -23.28 4.61
N PRO A 112 13.19 -23.53 5.62
CA PRO A 112 14.60 -23.16 5.57
C PRO A 112 15.43 -23.86 4.49
N SER A 113 14.86 -24.84 3.79
CA SER A 113 15.54 -25.61 2.73
C SER A 113 15.08 -25.24 1.32
N LYS A 114 13.87 -24.70 1.16
CA LYS A 114 13.26 -24.43 -0.16
C LYS A 114 12.73 -23.02 -0.39
N VAL A 115 12.43 -22.21 0.63
CA VAL A 115 11.78 -20.90 0.40
C VAL A 115 12.54 -19.75 1.05
N PHE A 116 13.09 -18.88 0.20
CA PHE A 116 13.91 -17.74 0.56
C PHE A 116 13.28 -16.42 0.11
N ARG A 117 13.66 -15.33 0.76
CA ARG A 117 13.21 -13.96 0.50
C ARG A 117 14.43 -13.07 0.30
N LEU A 118 14.40 -12.18 -0.70
CA LEU A 118 15.40 -11.14 -0.85
C LEU A 118 15.04 -9.97 0.08
N ASN A 119 15.83 -9.73 1.13
CA ASN A 119 15.57 -8.65 2.08
C ASN A 119 15.91 -7.26 1.51
N ALA A 120 15.70 -6.19 2.29
CA ALA A 120 16.02 -4.82 1.88
C ALA A 120 17.51 -4.58 1.59
N LEU A 121 18.40 -5.37 2.21
CA LEU A 121 19.86 -5.30 2.02
C LEU A 121 20.36 -6.07 0.78
N LEU A 122 19.44 -6.70 0.02
CA LEU A 122 19.71 -7.58 -1.13
C LEU A 122 20.37 -8.93 -0.73
N GLU A 123 20.11 -9.39 0.49
CA GLU A 123 20.58 -10.69 0.98
C GLU A 123 19.44 -11.73 0.94
N TRP A 124 19.80 -13.01 0.76
CA TRP A 124 18.85 -14.13 0.82
C TRP A 124 18.67 -14.63 2.26
N GLU A 125 17.46 -14.49 2.79
CA GLU A 125 17.05 -15.02 4.10
C GLU A 125 15.91 -16.05 3.96
N VAL A 126 15.68 -16.88 4.98
CA VAL A 126 14.53 -17.81 4.98
C VAL A 126 13.23 -17.01 5.01
N ALA A 127 12.35 -17.25 4.05
CA ALA A 127 11.13 -16.47 3.88
C ALA A 127 10.14 -16.65 5.03
N ARG A 128 9.55 -15.54 5.49
CA ARG A 128 8.51 -15.47 6.52
C ARG A 128 7.60 -14.29 6.20
N ASP A 129 6.31 -14.40 6.53
CA ASP A 129 5.45 -13.22 6.61
C ASP A 129 5.82 -12.36 7.84
N PRO A 130 5.72 -11.02 7.76
CA PRO A 130 5.29 -10.23 6.59
C PRO A 130 6.39 -10.06 5.54
N LEU A 131 6.14 -10.50 4.30
CA LEU A 131 7.15 -10.49 3.22
C LEU A 131 7.66 -9.08 2.81
N HIS A 132 6.95 -8.01 3.17
CA HIS A 132 7.29 -6.62 2.80
C HIS A 132 7.73 -5.74 3.98
N GLN A 133 7.95 -6.29 5.18
CA GLN A 133 8.18 -5.51 6.41
C GLN A 133 9.32 -4.47 6.37
N ASP A 134 10.33 -4.70 5.53
CA ASP A 134 11.51 -3.86 5.29
C ASP A 134 11.49 -3.20 3.88
N ILE A 135 10.44 -3.45 3.09
CA ILE A 135 10.24 -2.93 1.74
C ILE A 135 9.21 -1.80 1.75
N ASP A 136 8.00 -2.05 2.28
CA ASP A 136 6.94 -1.04 2.38
C ASP A 136 7.05 -0.20 3.67
N LEU A 137 8.17 0.51 3.77
CA LEU A 137 8.57 1.25 4.96
C LEU A 137 7.51 2.27 5.40
N GLY A 138 7.24 2.26 6.71
CA GLY A 138 6.24 3.15 7.32
C GLY A 138 4.81 2.62 7.32
N LYS A 139 4.55 1.43 6.77
CA LYS A 139 3.23 0.77 6.84
C LYS A 139 3.26 -0.53 7.66
N PRO A 140 2.17 -0.87 8.38
CA PRO A 140 2.04 -2.19 8.97
C PRO A 140 1.85 -3.23 7.86
N CYS A 141 2.78 -4.17 7.75
CA CYS A 141 2.68 -5.30 6.83
C CYS A 141 2.09 -6.53 7.55
N GLY A 142 1.45 -7.42 6.79
CA GLY A 142 0.99 -8.73 7.26
C GLY A 142 1.25 -9.84 6.23
N VAL A 143 0.46 -10.91 6.31
CA VAL A 143 0.43 -12.00 5.34
C VAL A 143 -0.02 -11.49 3.98
N GLY A 144 0.73 -11.84 2.95
CA GLY A 144 0.27 -11.79 1.56
C GLY A 144 0.24 -13.19 0.94
N PRO A 145 -0.06 -13.31 -0.36
CA PRO A 145 -0.20 -14.60 -1.03
C PRO A 145 1.14 -15.25 -1.38
N GLY A 146 2.26 -14.53 -1.22
CA GLY A 146 3.60 -15.00 -1.63
C GLY A 146 4.09 -16.25 -0.91
N MET A 147 3.79 -16.41 0.39
CA MET A 147 4.21 -17.60 1.15
C MET A 147 3.41 -18.85 0.79
N SER A 148 2.08 -18.77 0.69
CA SER A 148 1.24 -19.91 0.26
C SER A 148 1.50 -20.28 -1.21
N PHE A 149 1.71 -19.28 -2.08
CA PHE A 149 2.17 -19.48 -3.46
C PHE A 149 3.47 -20.28 -3.50
N ALA A 150 4.52 -19.80 -2.83
CA ALA A 150 5.83 -20.46 -2.81
C ALA A 150 5.77 -21.89 -2.23
N ASN A 151 5.04 -22.09 -1.13
CA ASN A 151 4.86 -23.40 -0.52
C ASN A 151 4.05 -24.37 -1.40
N THR A 152 3.22 -23.88 -2.32
CA THR A 152 2.49 -24.71 -3.29
C THR A 152 3.39 -25.08 -4.48
N VAL A 153 4.18 -24.15 -5.03
CA VAL A 153 5.00 -24.43 -6.24
C VAL A 153 6.35 -25.11 -5.96
N LYS A 154 6.90 -25.01 -4.73
CA LYS A 154 8.24 -25.53 -4.38
C LYS A 154 8.43 -27.05 -4.56
N GLU A 155 7.36 -27.84 -4.55
CA GLU A 155 7.47 -29.30 -4.80
C GLU A 155 7.58 -29.65 -6.29
N ARG A 156 7.20 -28.72 -7.19
CA ARG A 156 7.39 -28.84 -8.64
C ARG A 156 8.65 -28.14 -9.13
N LEU A 157 9.02 -27.01 -8.51
CA LEU A 157 10.12 -26.15 -8.91
C LEU A 157 11.42 -26.36 -8.09
N GLY A 158 11.34 -26.85 -6.86
CA GLY A 158 12.50 -26.90 -5.95
C GLY A 158 12.66 -25.60 -5.15
N VAL A 159 13.83 -24.95 -5.26
CA VAL A 159 14.20 -23.83 -4.38
C VAL A 159 13.72 -22.49 -4.94
N ILE A 160 12.81 -21.85 -4.20
CA ILE A 160 12.12 -20.60 -4.50
C ILE A 160 12.80 -19.41 -3.82
N GLY A 161 13.03 -18.35 -4.60
CA GLY A 161 13.43 -17.02 -4.12
C GLY A 161 12.34 -15.99 -4.39
N LEU A 162 11.68 -15.52 -3.34
CA LEU A 162 10.71 -14.43 -3.41
C LEU A 162 11.43 -13.08 -3.43
N VAL A 163 11.12 -12.24 -4.41
CA VAL A 163 11.65 -10.87 -4.52
C VAL A 163 10.52 -9.87 -4.26
N PRO A 164 10.24 -9.52 -2.98
CA PRO A 164 9.18 -8.59 -2.63
C PRO A 164 9.55 -7.18 -3.10
N CYS A 165 8.64 -6.53 -3.83
CA CYS A 165 8.86 -5.20 -4.41
C CYS A 165 7.71 -4.22 -4.16
N ALA A 166 6.56 -4.68 -3.66
CA ALA A 166 5.36 -3.85 -3.54
C ALA A 166 5.49 -2.71 -2.52
N ILE A 167 4.75 -1.63 -2.79
CA ILE A 167 4.59 -0.45 -1.93
C ILE A 167 3.10 -0.08 -1.94
N GLY A 168 2.41 -0.19 -0.80
CA GLY A 168 0.97 0.04 -0.71
C GLY A 168 0.54 1.47 -1.06
N GLY A 169 -0.64 1.63 -1.67
CA GLY A 169 -1.23 2.95 -1.91
C GLY A 169 -0.66 3.70 -3.12
N THR A 170 -0.06 2.96 -4.06
CA THR A 170 0.53 3.50 -5.27
C THR A 170 -0.37 3.24 -6.48
N SER A 171 -0.67 4.28 -7.25
CA SER A 171 -1.28 4.17 -8.57
C SER A 171 -0.30 3.55 -9.58
N ILE A 172 -0.80 2.97 -10.68
CA ILE A 172 0.07 2.38 -11.73
C ILE A 172 0.96 3.45 -12.39
N SER A 173 0.56 4.72 -12.36
CA SER A 173 1.39 5.87 -12.74
C SER A 173 2.62 6.11 -11.86
N LYS A 174 2.80 5.39 -10.73
CA LYS A 174 4.07 5.35 -9.96
C LYS A 174 5.04 4.26 -10.41
N TRP A 175 4.59 3.36 -11.28
CA TRP A 175 5.31 2.20 -11.80
C TRP A 175 5.74 2.35 -13.26
N GLU A 176 5.59 3.55 -13.85
CA GLU A 176 6.16 3.85 -15.16
C GLU A 176 7.70 3.87 -15.11
N LYS A 177 8.34 3.47 -16.21
CA LYS A 177 9.81 3.38 -16.34
C LYS A 177 10.51 4.71 -16.09
N GLY A 178 11.67 4.67 -15.43
CA GLY A 178 12.34 5.84 -14.85
C GLY A 178 11.74 6.30 -13.52
N GLY A 179 10.56 5.79 -13.13
CA GLY A 179 9.97 6.00 -11.81
C GLY A 179 10.69 5.20 -10.72
N ILE A 180 10.86 5.79 -9.54
CA ILE A 180 11.64 5.22 -8.42
C ILE A 180 11.20 3.79 -8.07
N LEU A 181 9.90 3.50 -8.12
CA LEU A 181 9.36 2.18 -7.76
C LEU A 181 9.71 1.12 -8.81
N TYR A 182 9.56 1.48 -10.09
CA TYR A 182 9.95 0.64 -11.23
C TYR A 182 11.45 0.33 -11.20
N GLU A 183 12.30 1.35 -11.09
CA GLU A 183 13.76 1.17 -11.07
C GLU A 183 14.21 0.34 -9.86
N ASN A 184 13.57 0.51 -8.69
CA ASN A 184 13.82 -0.33 -7.52
C ASN A 184 13.40 -1.80 -7.74
N MET A 185 12.28 -2.05 -8.42
CA MET A 185 11.85 -3.41 -8.77
C MET A 185 12.83 -4.08 -9.73
N ILE A 186 13.21 -3.40 -10.82
CA ILE A 186 14.19 -3.93 -11.78
C ILE A 186 15.56 -4.15 -11.12
N LYS A 187 16.01 -3.23 -10.25
CA LYS A 187 17.25 -3.39 -9.47
C LYS A 187 17.19 -4.61 -8.55
N ARG A 188 16.10 -4.79 -7.79
CA ARG A 188 15.93 -5.94 -6.87
C ARG A 188 15.83 -7.26 -7.62
N ALA A 189 15.12 -7.29 -8.76
CA ALA A 189 15.04 -8.46 -9.63
C ALA A 189 16.41 -8.86 -10.21
N LYS A 190 17.22 -7.90 -10.66
CA LYS A 190 18.60 -8.17 -11.14
C LYS A 190 19.53 -8.63 -10.03
N ALA A 191 19.49 -7.96 -8.87
CA ALA A 191 20.27 -8.37 -7.70
C ALA A 191 19.92 -9.78 -7.24
N ALA A 192 18.65 -10.19 -7.30
CA ALA A 192 18.21 -11.54 -6.96
C ALA A 192 18.88 -12.63 -7.81
N VAL A 193 19.06 -12.38 -9.12
CA VAL A 193 19.79 -13.27 -10.05
C VAL A 193 21.26 -13.35 -9.67
N GLU A 194 21.89 -12.19 -9.44
CA GLU A 194 23.31 -12.06 -9.12
C GLU A 194 23.67 -12.73 -7.78
N VAL A 195 23.02 -12.34 -6.68
CA VAL A 195 23.27 -12.90 -5.34
C VAL A 195 22.69 -14.30 -5.15
N GLY A 196 21.76 -14.71 -6.03
CA GLY A 196 21.27 -16.09 -6.15
C GLY A 196 22.20 -17.03 -6.92
N GLY A 197 23.33 -16.54 -7.45
CA GLY A 197 24.28 -17.37 -8.19
C GLY A 197 23.81 -17.80 -9.58
N GLY A 198 22.96 -17.00 -10.23
CA GLY A 198 22.40 -17.28 -11.56
C GLY A 198 20.99 -17.88 -11.56
N GLY A 199 20.21 -17.71 -10.50
CA GLY A 199 18.80 -18.12 -10.44
C GLY A 199 17.94 -17.45 -11.52
N GLU A 200 16.98 -18.19 -12.08
CA GLU A 200 16.15 -17.75 -13.21
C GLU A 200 14.85 -17.09 -12.75
N ILE A 201 14.50 -15.92 -13.29
CA ILE A 201 13.22 -15.25 -12.99
C ILE A 201 12.08 -15.96 -13.74
N LYS A 202 11.22 -16.65 -12.98
CA LYS A 202 10.15 -17.52 -13.50
C LYS A 202 8.80 -16.82 -13.70
N ALA A 203 8.48 -15.78 -12.94
CA ALA A 203 7.30 -14.95 -13.15
C ALA A 203 7.40 -13.59 -12.44
N LEU A 204 6.57 -12.64 -12.90
CA LEU A 204 6.10 -11.51 -12.11
C LEU A 204 4.67 -11.80 -11.63
N LEU A 205 4.43 -11.72 -10.32
CA LEU A 205 3.08 -11.68 -9.74
C LEU A 205 2.70 -10.22 -9.48
N TRP A 206 1.57 -9.77 -10.03
CA TRP A 206 1.11 -8.38 -10.01
C TRP A 206 -0.32 -8.26 -9.48
N TYR A 207 -0.47 -7.83 -8.23
CA TYR A 207 -1.74 -7.43 -7.62
C TYR A 207 -1.66 -5.94 -7.27
N GLN A 208 -2.42 -5.14 -8.03
CA GLN A 208 -2.55 -3.69 -7.88
C GLN A 208 -3.75 -3.20 -8.70
N GLY A 209 -4.43 -2.14 -8.25
CA GLY A 209 -5.37 -1.36 -9.05
C GLY A 209 -6.28 -0.45 -8.23
N GLU A 210 -6.36 -0.72 -6.93
CA GLU A 210 -7.23 -0.10 -5.93
C GLU A 210 -6.96 1.39 -5.74
N SER A 211 -5.77 1.87 -6.11
CA SER A 211 -5.38 3.28 -6.04
C SER A 211 -5.71 4.08 -7.31
N ASP A 212 -6.04 3.41 -8.42
CA ASP A 212 -6.37 4.04 -9.71
C ASP A 212 -7.89 4.23 -9.89
N THR A 213 -8.72 3.70 -8.99
CA THR A 213 -10.20 3.79 -8.98
C THR A 213 -10.76 5.18 -8.65
N TYR A 214 -9.90 6.20 -8.53
CA TYR A 214 -10.25 7.53 -8.02
C TYR A 214 -10.35 8.64 -9.07
N ASP A 215 -9.71 8.48 -10.22
CA ASP A 215 -9.74 9.44 -11.31
C ASP A 215 -10.11 8.72 -12.62
N LEU A 216 -11.09 9.26 -13.35
CA LEU A 216 -11.64 8.60 -14.53
C LEU A 216 -10.64 8.52 -15.69
N LYS A 217 -9.73 9.47 -15.82
CA LYS A 217 -8.68 9.44 -16.84
C LYS A 217 -7.62 8.41 -16.47
N GLU A 218 -7.13 8.42 -15.23
CA GLU A 218 -6.15 7.43 -14.76
C GLU A 218 -6.72 6.00 -14.86
N ALA A 219 -7.97 5.80 -14.45
CA ALA A 219 -8.66 4.51 -14.56
C ALA A 219 -8.85 4.06 -16.02
N LEU A 220 -9.21 4.95 -16.95
CA LEU A 220 -9.34 4.60 -18.37
C LEU A 220 -7.99 4.32 -19.05
N MET A 221 -6.89 4.85 -18.52
CA MET A 221 -5.52 4.57 -18.98
C MET A 221 -4.88 3.32 -18.34
N TYR A 222 -5.54 2.67 -17.38
CA TYR A 222 -4.95 1.59 -16.58
C TYR A 222 -4.34 0.47 -17.44
N LYS A 223 -5.13 -0.05 -18.40
CA LYS A 223 -4.69 -1.14 -19.27
C LYS A 223 -3.45 -0.76 -20.09
N GLU A 224 -3.45 0.39 -20.76
CA GLU A 224 -2.35 0.87 -21.60
C GLU A 224 -1.05 1.00 -20.79
N ARG A 225 -1.16 1.44 -19.53
CA ARG A 225 -0.04 1.51 -18.59
C ARG A 225 0.44 0.15 -18.13
N LEU A 226 -0.45 -0.82 -17.94
CA LEU A 226 -0.08 -2.20 -17.59
C LEU A 226 0.58 -2.93 -18.76
N GLU A 227 0.09 -2.75 -19.99
CA GLU A 227 0.74 -3.24 -21.22
C GLU A 227 2.16 -2.65 -21.34
N ARG A 228 2.29 -1.32 -21.18
CA ARG A 228 3.59 -0.63 -21.17
C ARG A 228 4.49 -1.06 -20.00
N LEU A 229 3.95 -1.35 -18.82
CA LEU A 229 4.71 -1.86 -17.67
C LEU A 229 5.29 -3.24 -17.98
N ILE A 230 4.46 -4.16 -18.46
CA ILE A 230 4.84 -5.55 -18.78
C ILE A 230 5.93 -5.59 -19.85
N ASP A 231 5.78 -4.84 -20.94
CA ASP A 231 6.79 -4.80 -22.01
C ASP A 231 8.11 -4.17 -21.55
N ASN A 232 8.07 -3.14 -20.70
CA ASN A 232 9.28 -2.57 -20.11
C ASN A 232 9.99 -3.55 -19.16
N VAL A 233 9.26 -4.25 -18.28
CA VAL A 233 9.84 -5.28 -17.40
C VAL A 233 10.50 -6.39 -18.22
N ARG A 234 9.81 -6.87 -19.25
CA ARG A 234 10.33 -7.90 -20.18
C ARG A 234 11.61 -7.46 -20.89
N ALA A 235 11.66 -6.20 -21.35
CA ALA A 235 12.84 -5.63 -21.99
C ALA A 235 14.00 -5.44 -21.00
N ASP A 236 13.77 -4.82 -19.84
CA ASP A 236 14.84 -4.47 -18.91
C ASP A 236 15.41 -5.68 -18.15
N LEU A 237 14.63 -6.75 -17.97
CA LEU A 237 15.13 -8.04 -17.48
C LEU A 237 15.70 -8.93 -18.60
N ASN A 238 15.51 -8.56 -19.88
CA ASN A 238 15.84 -9.36 -21.07
C ASN A 238 15.17 -10.75 -21.09
N ILE A 239 13.88 -10.79 -20.70
CA ILE A 239 13.04 -11.99 -20.70
C ILE A 239 11.76 -11.69 -21.49
N PRO A 240 11.79 -11.72 -22.84
CA PRO A 240 10.66 -11.29 -23.68
C PRO A 240 9.40 -12.14 -23.49
N SER A 241 9.54 -13.38 -23.01
CA SER A 241 8.45 -14.32 -22.74
C SER A 241 8.09 -14.44 -21.25
N LEU A 242 8.52 -13.51 -20.38
CA LEU A 242 8.32 -13.59 -18.93
C LEU A 242 6.84 -13.82 -18.58
N PRO A 243 6.49 -14.91 -17.87
CA PRO A 243 5.15 -15.11 -17.33
C PRO A 243 4.75 -13.98 -16.38
N ILE A 244 3.59 -13.38 -16.62
CA ILE A 244 2.96 -12.42 -15.72
C ILE A 244 1.67 -13.05 -15.20
N LEU A 245 1.45 -12.99 -13.90
CA LEU A 245 0.15 -13.29 -13.30
C LEU A 245 -0.42 -12.00 -12.71
N GLU A 246 -1.42 -11.46 -13.39
CA GLU A 246 -2.20 -10.33 -12.93
C GLU A 246 -3.31 -10.82 -11.99
N VAL A 247 -3.51 -10.15 -10.86
CA VAL A 247 -4.72 -10.33 -10.04
C VAL A 247 -5.72 -9.23 -10.37
N ILE A 248 -6.93 -9.63 -10.74
CA ILE A 248 -8.06 -8.72 -10.89
C ILE A 248 -8.57 -8.33 -9.50
N ILE A 249 -8.68 -7.03 -9.21
CA ILE A 249 -9.11 -6.55 -7.89
C ILE A 249 -10.62 -6.76 -7.69
N GLU A 250 -11.06 -7.26 -6.53
CA GLU A 250 -12.49 -7.25 -6.15
C GLU A 250 -12.85 -6.14 -5.16
N SER A 251 -11.87 -5.47 -4.55
CA SER A 251 -12.09 -4.45 -3.52
C SER A 251 -11.31 -3.16 -3.76
N SER A 252 -11.94 -2.02 -3.49
CA SER A 252 -11.34 -0.68 -3.48
C SER A 252 -12.28 0.29 -2.79
N ASP A 253 -11.74 1.37 -2.22
CA ASP A 253 -12.50 2.48 -1.62
C ASP A 253 -12.80 3.63 -2.61
N GLY A 254 -12.31 3.54 -3.86
CA GLY A 254 -12.61 4.49 -4.94
C GLY A 254 -13.79 4.07 -5.85
N PRO A 255 -14.57 5.02 -6.38
CA PRO A 255 -15.85 4.75 -7.05
C PRO A 255 -15.74 4.09 -8.44
N LEU A 256 -14.53 3.94 -9.00
CA LEU A 256 -14.32 3.41 -10.35
C LEU A 256 -13.79 1.96 -10.35
N LYS A 257 -14.05 1.17 -9.30
CA LYS A 257 -13.64 -0.25 -9.22
C LYS A 257 -13.95 -1.01 -10.51
N ASP A 258 -15.18 -0.94 -10.98
CA ASP A 258 -15.67 -1.68 -12.14
C ASP A 258 -15.00 -1.22 -13.45
N VAL A 259 -14.48 0.02 -13.51
CA VAL A 259 -13.66 0.50 -14.63
C VAL A 259 -12.29 -0.17 -14.61
N ILE A 260 -11.64 -0.25 -13.44
CA ILE A 260 -10.35 -0.96 -13.30
C ILE A 260 -10.55 -2.45 -13.63
N ILE A 261 -11.52 -3.13 -13.01
CA ILE A 261 -11.85 -4.55 -13.30
C ILE A 261 -12.05 -4.78 -14.81
N LYS A 262 -12.74 -3.87 -15.50
CA LYS A 262 -12.95 -3.94 -16.96
C LYS A 262 -11.66 -3.73 -17.75
N GLN A 263 -10.76 -2.85 -17.31
CA GLN A 263 -9.47 -2.61 -17.96
C GLN A 263 -8.52 -3.79 -17.77
N GLN A 264 -8.47 -4.35 -16.54
CA GLN A 264 -7.79 -5.60 -16.24
C GLN A 264 -8.32 -6.71 -17.14
N LYS A 265 -9.61 -7.09 -17.04
CA LYS A 265 -10.26 -8.13 -17.87
C LYS A 265 -10.28 -7.86 -19.40
N ALA A 266 -9.75 -6.72 -19.86
CA ALA A 266 -9.53 -6.40 -21.28
C ALA A 266 -8.05 -6.51 -21.74
N LEU A 267 -7.11 -6.76 -20.83
CA LEU A 267 -5.69 -7.02 -21.11
C LEU A 267 -5.54 -8.28 -21.98
N LYS A 268 -4.73 -8.21 -23.04
CA LYS A 268 -4.51 -9.33 -23.98
C LYS A 268 -3.08 -9.33 -24.50
N MET A 269 -2.19 -9.98 -23.76
CA MET A 269 -0.78 -10.11 -24.09
C MET A 269 -0.34 -11.59 -24.02
N PRO A 270 0.67 -12.03 -24.80
CA PRO A 270 1.23 -13.36 -24.66
C PRO A 270 1.88 -13.53 -23.28
N ASN A 271 1.82 -14.75 -22.73
CA ASN A 271 2.34 -15.13 -21.41
C ASN A 271 1.87 -14.22 -20.26
N VAL A 272 0.62 -13.74 -20.33
CA VAL A 272 -0.07 -13.07 -19.23
C VAL A 272 -1.31 -13.87 -18.89
N VAL A 273 -1.45 -14.26 -17.62
CA VAL A 273 -2.62 -14.96 -17.07
C VAL A 273 -3.26 -14.07 -16.03
N GLN A 274 -4.60 -14.05 -16.01
CA GLN A 274 -5.38 -13.25 -15.08
C GLN A 274 -6.03 -14.17 -14.05
N VAL A 275 -5.91 -13.82 -12.78
CA VAL A 275 -6.47 -14.57 -11.66
C VAL A 275 -7.46 -13.67 -10.94
N ASP A 276 -8.70 -14.12 -10.80
CA ASP A 276 -9.75 -13.32 -10.17
C ASP A 276 -9.66 -13.40 -8.65
N SER A 277 -9.84 -12.26 -7.96
CA SER A 277 -9.98 -12.23 -6.49
C SER A 277 -11.46 -12.21 -6.05
N ASP A 278 -12.41 -12.35 -6.98
CA ASP A 278 -13.85 -12.41 -6.68
C ASP A 278 -14.20 -13.49 -5.65
N GLY A 279 -15.17 -13.19 -4.78
CA GLY A 279 -15.62 -14.06 -3.69
C GLY A 279 -14.63 -14.25 -2.53
N LEU A 280 -13.42 -13.68 -2.57
CA LEU A 280 -12.48 -13.75 -1.45
C LEU A 280 -12.90 -12.83 -0.28
N GLU A 281 -12.62 -13.28 0.94
CA GLU A 281 -13.14 -12.60 2.15
C GLU A 281 -12.30 -11.39 2.55
N LEU A 282 -12.97 -10.24 2.68
CA LEU A 282 -12.35 -8.97 3.05
C LEU A 282 -12.28 -8.76 4.57
N ASN A 283 -11.20 -8.10 5.01
CA ASN A 283 -11.03 -7.50 6.33
C ASN A 283 -12.21 -6.56 6.69
N LYS A 284 -12.23 -6.11 7.96
CA LYS A 284 -13.28 -5.21 8.48
C LYS A 284 -13.34 -3.85 7.78
N ASP A 285 -12.25 -3.40 7.16
CA ASP A 285 -12.17 -2.20 6.33
C ASP A 285 -12.87 -2.33 4.96
N LYS A 286 -13.16 -3.55 4.49
CA LYS A 286 -13.75 -3.83 3.17
C LYS A 286 -12.89 -3.38 1.97
N ILE A 287 -11.57 -3.28 2.16
CA ILE A 287 -10.59 -2.96 1.11
C ILE A 287 -9.57 -4.10 0.96
N HIS A 288 -9.07 -4.66 2.07
CA HIS A 288 -8.01 -5.68 2.07
C HIS A 288 -8.58 -7.10 2.16
N LEU A 289 -7.90 -8.07 1.55
CA LEU A 289 -8.12 -9.48 1.83
C LEU A 289 -7.78 -9.79 3.31
N ASN A 290 -8.55 -10.70 3.92
CA ASN A 290 -8.21 -11.27 5.23
C ASN A 290 -7.14 -12.37 5.09
N THR A 291 -6.57 -12.83 6.21
CA THR A 291 -5.46 -13.80 6.20
C THR A 291 -5.77 -15.10 5.46
N ASP A 292 -6.99 -15.62 5.57
CA ASP A 292 -7.40 -16.86 4.88
C ASP A 292 -7.68 -16.62 3.39
N ALA A 293 -8.09 -15.40 3.01
CA ALA A 293 -8.22 -14.96 1.63
C ALA A 293 -6.86 -14.77 0.95
N GLU A 294 -5.87 -14.18 1.63
CA GLU A 294 -4.48 -14.08 1.16
C GLU A 294 -3.87 -15.47 0.91
N VAL A 295 -4.08 -16.41 1.84
CA VAL A 295 -3.67 -17.82 1.69
C VAL A 295 -4.28 -18.44 0.43
N LYS A 296 -5.60 -18.27 0.21
CA LYS A 296 -6.32 -18.77 -0.98
C LYS A 296 -5.82 -18.10 -2.27
N MET A 297 -5.60 -16.79 -2.26
CA MET A 297 -5.09 -16.03 -3.41
C MET A 297 -3.73 -16.55 -3.88
N GLY A 298 -2.84 -16.91 -2.95
CA GLY A 298 -1.55 -17.53 -3.30
C GLY A 298 -1.68 -18.93 -3.89
N LYS A 299 -2.69 -19.71 -3.48
CA LYS A 299 -3.01 -21.01 -4.09
C LYS A 299 -3.59 -20.84 -5.50
N LEU A 300 -4.51 -19.91 -5.69
CA LEU A 300 -5.05 -19.57 -7.02
C LEU A 300 -3.95 -19.09 -7.98
N LEU A 301 -3.01 -18.26 -7.51
CA LEU A 301 -1.81 -17.88 -8.27
C LEU A 301 -0.90 -19.08 -8.58
N ALA A 302 -0.76 -20.03 -7.66
CA ALA A 302 0.08 -21.22 -7.86
C ALA A 302 -0.54 -22.17 -8.89
N ASP A 303 -1.85 -22.44 -8.79
CA ASP A 303 -2.58 -23.24 -9.77
C ASP A 303 -2.57 -22.55 -11.15
N ALA A 304 -2.78 -21.24 -11.21
CA ALA A 304 -2.68 -20.48 -12.46
C ALA A 304 -1.27 -20.54 -13.07
N TYR A 305 -0.22 -20.49 -12.25
CA TYR A 305 1.16 -20.62 -12.72
C TYR A 305 1.45 -22.03 -13.24
N LEU A 306 1.15 -23.05 -12.43
CA LEU A 306 1.43 -24.46 -12.74
C LEU A 306 0.67 -24.98 -13.97
N ASN A 307 -0.57 -24.51 -14.19
CA ASN A 307 -1.38 -24.94 -15.33
C ASN A 307 -1.01 -24.25 -16.66
N ASN A 308 -0.21 -23.18 -16.65
CA ASN A 308 0.15 -22.42 -17.85
C ASN A 308 1.65 -22.41 -18.16
N PHE A 309 2.53 -22.66 -17.18
CA PHE A 309 3.97 -22.37 -17.31
C PHE A 309 4.94 -23.42 -16.75
N ALA A 310 4.49 -24.57 -16.20
CA ALA A 310 5.37 -25.52 -15.47
C ALA A 310 4.95 -27.00 -15.49
#